data_AF-A0A947FNI2-F1
#
_entry.id   AF-A0A947FNI2-F1
#
_cell.length_a   1.000
_cell.length_b   1.000
_cell.length_c   1.000
_cell.angle_alpha   90.00
_cell.angle_beta   90.00
_cell.angle_gamma   90.00
#
_symmetry.space_group_name_H-M   'P 1'
#
loop_
_entity.id
_entity.type
_entity.pdbx_description
1 polymer ?
#
loop_
_entity_poly.entity_id
_entity_poly.type
_entity_poly.pdbx_seq_one_letter_code
_entity_poly.pdbx_strand_id
1 'polypeptide(L)'
;DKHHSRRLCRDDCSTGRSVVMANEVTISNPTGSYAQLLFADHSGDFGAAPTTGANSLIIGTPTDVQIDLTGLTDTSARQSAKSGDLGDPRASLYRVDACIEWESAPTDNGGTVDFYWAGSPSSTAGTGNPGGASGSDASFTHTIGIRAQLKYVGSLNVRANVINIGFVGFLQPEHRYGSLIVVNNSGGALRSTATAMDETHITLTPALYEPGA
;
A
#
# COMPACT_ATOMS: atom_id res chain seq x y z
N ASP A 1 22.13 53.40 40.81
CA ASP A 1 21.47 52.10 40.64
C ASP A 1 20.88 51.91 39.27
N LYS A 2 21.09 50.70 38.74
CA LYS A 2 20.73 50.25 37.39
C LYS A 2 19.22 49.99 37.31
N HIS A 3 18.50 50.70 36.43
CA HIS A 3 17.15 50.29 36.05
C HIS A 3 17.18 49.51 34.73
N HIS A 4 16.75 48.27 34.84
CA HIS A 4 16.61 47.24 33.81
C HIS A 4 15.27 47.36 33.05
N SER A 5 15.31 46.84 31.81
CA SER A 5 14.18 46.31 31.01
C SER A 5 13.32 47.38 30.29
N ARG A 6 12.85 47.22 29.04
CA ARG A 6 12.67 46.05 28.17
C ARG A 6 12.90 46.48 26.71
N ARG A 7 13.86 45.88 26.02
CA ARG A 7 13.85 45.84 24.55
C ARG A 7 13.08 44.59 24.20
N LEU A 8 11.79 44.76 23.88
CA LEU A 8 10.99 43.70 23.27
C LEU A 8 11.74 43.29 22.00
N CYS A 9 12.19 42.04 21.97
CA CYS A 9 12.59 41.38 20.73
C CYS A 9 11.44 41.60 19.75
N ARG A 10 11.75 42.24 18.62
CA ARG A 10 10.85 42.19 17.47
C ARG A 10 10.78 40.72 17.09
N ASP A 11 9.60 40.16 17.21
CA ASP A 11 9.29 38.84 16.68
C ASP A 11 9.66 38.84 15.19
N ASP A 12 10.67 38.05 14.84
CA ASP A 12 11.00 37.69 13.46
C ASP A 12 9.85 36.82 12.90
N CYS A 13 8.76 37.48 12.54
CA CYS A 13 7.66 36.92 11.77
C CYS A 13 7.90 37.20 10.27
N SER A 14 9.05 36.78 9.71
CA SER A 14 9.29 37.02 8.27
C SER A 14 10.14 36.02 7.49
N THR A 15 10.49 34.86 8.04
CA THR A 15 10.93 33.75 7.19
C THR A 15 10.22 32.48 7.62
N GLY A 16 9.28 32.01 6.80
CA GLY A 16 8.65 30.69 6.92
C GLY A 16 9.66 29.57 6.69
N ARG A 17 10.72 29.55 7.48
CA ARG A 17 11.65 28.43 7.57
C ARG A 17 10.88 27.36 8.32
N SER A 18 10.27 26.46 7.57
CA SER A 18 9.78 25.19 8.11
C SER A 18 10.90 24.64 8.99
N VAL A 19 10.66 24.60 10.30
CA VAL A 19 11.56 23.94 11.23
C VAL A 19 11.33 22.45 10.97
N VAL A 20 12.05 21.90 9.99
CA VAL A 20 12.13 20.46 9.82
C VAL A 20 12.70 19.93 11.13
N MET A 21 11.87 19.22 11.88
CA MET A 21 12.32 18.60 13.12
C MET A 21 13.41 17.62 12.74
N ALA A 22 14.60 17.74 13.34
CA ALA A 22 15.61 16.71 13.20
C ALA A 22 14.98 15.35 13.57
N ASN A 23 15.04 14.39 12.64
CA ASN A 23 14.52 13.02 12.76
C ASN A 23 13.01 12.85 12.48
N GLU A 24 12.44 13.60 11.54
CA GLU A 24 11.09 13.34 11.01
C GLU A 24 11.10 12.22 9.96
N VAL A 25 10.22 11.22 10.11
CA VAL A 25 9.94 10.24 9.06
C VAL A 25 8.98 10.88 8.09
N THR A 26 9.46 11.18 6.89
CA THR A 26 8.61 11.78 5.86
C THR A 26 8.02 10.67 5.00
N ILE A 27 6.68 10.63 4.97
CA ILE A 27 5.93 9.89 3.94
C ILE A 27 5.72 10.89 2.80
N SER A 28 6.80 11.21 2.09
CA SER A 28 6.77 12.11 0.93
C SER A 28 6.73 11.28 -0.33
N ASN A 29 6.10 11.81 -1.38
CA ASN A 29 6.17 11.30 -2.75
C ASN A 29 7.61 11.33 -3.28
N PRO A 30 8.37 10.24 -3.28
CA PRO A 30 9.73 10.31 -3.76
C PRO A 30 9.76 9.89 -5.23
N THR A 31 10.34 10.70 -6.10
CA THR A 31 10.41 10.41 -7.53
C THR A 31 11.53 9.41 -7.84
N GLY A 32 11.44 8.67 -8.96
CA GLY A 32 12.51 7.78 -9.41
C GLY A 32 12.50 6.43 -8.69
N SER A 33 13.67 5.95 -8.21
CA SER A 33 13.81 4.63 -7.54
C SER A 33 12.98 4.47 -6.26
N TYR A 34 12.35 5.54 -5.81
CA TYR A 34 11.52 5.59 -4.62
C TYR A 34 10.07 5.95 -4.96
N ALA A 35 9.60 5.77 -6.19
CA ALA A 35 8.18 5.97 -6.51
C ALA A 35 7.27 5.07 -5.64
N GLN A 36 6.10 5.57 -5.28
CA GLN A 36 5.04 4.74 -4.71
C GLN A 36 4.74 3.58 -5.68
N LEU A 37 4.52 2.37 -5.17
CA LEU A 37 3.93 1.32 -5.99
C LEU A 37 2.41 1.35 -5.83
N LEU A 38 1.69 1.25 -6.95
CA LEU A 38 0.24 1.17 -6.99
C LEU A 38 -0.16 -0.21 -7.51
N PHE A 39 -0.86 -0.98 -6.69
CA PHE A 39 -1.41 -2.27 -7.05
C PHE A 39 -2.89 -2.10 -7.39
N ALA A 40 -3.25 -2.27 -8.66
CA ALA A 40 -4.62 -2.15 -9.15
C ALA A 40 -4.80 -2.89 -10.48
N ASP A 41 -6.06 -3.06 -10.91
CA ASP A 41 -6.39 -3.70 -12.19
C ASP A 41 -6.35 -2.71 -13.36
N HIS A 42 -5.15 -2.28 -13.75
CA HIS A 42 -4.99 -1.36 -14.89
C HIS A 42 -5.20 -2.03 -16.25
N SER A 43 -5.12 -3.36 -16.30
CA SER A 43 -5.39 -4.13 -17.53
C SER A 43 -6.89 -4.26 -17.80
N GLY A 44 -7.72 -4.16 -16.76
CA GLY A 44 -9.16 -4.12 -16.83
C GLY A 44 -9.69 -2.70 -16.65
N ASP A 45 -9.98 -2.34 -15.40
CA ASP A 45 -11.01 -1.36 -15.07
C ASP A 45 -10.52 -0.19 -14.21
N PHE A 46 -9.39 -0.36 -13.54
CA PHE A 46 -8.78 0.74 -12.80
C PHE A 46 -8.11 1.70 -13.79
N GLY A 47 -8.62 2.93 -13.87
CA GLY A 47 -8.08 3.98 -14.72
C GLY A 47 -6.73 4.52 -14.23
N ALA A 48 -6.43 5.78 -14.53
CA ALA A 48 -5.24 6.45 -13.98
C ALA A 48 -5.36 6.76 -12.48
N ALA A 49 -6.58 6.73 -11.95
CA ALA A 49 -6.95 7.05 -10.59
C ALA A 49 -8.35 6.47 -10.32
N PRO A 50 -8.78 6.34 -9.04
CA PRO A 50 -10.15 5.95 -8.76
C PRO A 50 -11.13 7.02 -9.24
N THR A 51 -12.33 6.59 -9.63
CA THR A 51 -13.39 7.49 -10.10
C THR A 51 -13.76 8.52 -9.03
N THR A 52 -13.86 8.08 -7.77
CA THR A 52 -14.04 8.98 -6.65
C THR A 52 -12.69 9.47 -6.14
N GLY A 53 -12.30 10.69 -6.50
CA GLY A 53 -11.01 11.26 -6.11
C GLY A 53 -10.74 11.28 -4.59
N ALA A 54 -11.77 11.36 -3.75
CA ALA A 54 -11.64 11.30 -2.29
C ALA A 54 -11.17 9.93 -1.76
N ASN A 55 -11.28 8.88 -2.57
CA ASN A 55 -10.84 7.54 -2.22
C ASN A 55 -9.38 7.27 -2.62
N SER A 56 -8.74 8.20 -3.32
CA SER A 56 -7.38 8.02 -3.83
C SER A 56 -6.33 8.00 -2.72
N LEU A 57 -5.56 6.92 -2.68
CA LEU A 57 -4.31 6.80 -1.92
C LEU A 57 -3.08 7.12 -2.78
N ILE A 58 -3.30 7.49 -4.05
CA ILE A 58 -2.23 7.71 -5.03
C ILE A 58 -1.51 9.00 -4.71
N ILE A 59 -0.20 8.90 -4.67
CA ILE A 59 0.68 10.03 -4.45
C ILE A 59 1.61 10.13 -5.66
N GLY A 60 1.50 11.23 -6.41
CA GLY A 60 2.36 11.47 -7.57
C GLY A 60 2.07 10.57 -8.76
N THR A 61 3.15 10.03 -9.35
CA THR A 61 3.12 9.11 -10.49
C THR A 61 3.67 7.76 -10.02
N PRO A 62 2.82 6.87 -9.49
CA PRO A 62 3.27 5.59 -8.98
C PRO A 62 3.78 4.69 -10.10
N THR A 63 4.51 3.65 -9.71
CA THR A 63 4.77 2.51 -10.59
C THR A 63 3.60 1.54 -10.44
N ASP A 64 2.92 1.27 -11.56
CA ASP A 64 1.75 0.41 -11.57
C ASP A 64 2.14 -1.08 -11.52
N VAL A 65 1.39 -1.82 -10.72
CA VAL A 65 1.51 -3.26 -10.53
C VAL A 65 0.14 -3.88 -10.72
N GLN A 66 0.04 -4.76 -11.70
CA GLN A 66 -1.20 -5.44 -12.01
C GLN A 66 -1.62 -6.38 -10.87
N ILE A 67 -2.85 -6.19 -10.36
CA ILE A 67 -3.58 -7.18 -9.59
C ILE A 67 -5.07 -7.02 -9.86
N ASP A 68 -5.71 -8.08 -10.32
CA ASP A 68 -7.16 -8.13 -10.48
C ASP A 68 -7.77 -8.75 -9.21
N LEU A 69 -8.63 -8.00 -8.54
CA LEU A 69 -9.37 -8.43 -7.34
C LEU A 69 -10.87 -8.62 -7.62
N THR A 70 -11.27 -8.59 -8.89
CA THR A 70 -12.64 -8.74 -9.37
C THR A 70 -13.27 -10.01 -8.85
N GLY A 71 -14.39 -9.80 -8.15
CA GLY A 71 -15.21 -10.85 -7.57
C GLY A 71 -14.47 -11.70 -6.55
N LEU A 72 -13.40 -11.20 -5.91
CA LEU A 72 -12.65 -11.97 -4.92
C LEU A 72 -13.58 -12.35 -3.75
N THR A 73 -14.01 -13.61 -3.73
CA THR A 73 -14.94 -14.14 -2.75
C THR A 73 -14.29 -14.30 -1.38
N ASP A 74 -15.13 -14.36 -0.34
CA ASP A 74 -14.67 -14.68 1.01
C ASP A 74 -13.88 -16.00 1.03
N THR A 75 -12.90 -16.08 1.94
CA THR A 75 -11.92 -17.15 2.08
C THR A 75 -11.03 -17.42 0.86
N SER A 76 -11.09 -16.58 -0.18
CA SER A 76 -10.28 -16.72 -1.39
C SER A 76 -9.09 -15.76 -1.40
N ALA A 77 -8.10 -16.05 -2.24
CA ALA A 77 -6.93 -15.20 -2.37
C ALA A 77 -6.51 -14.98 -3.83
N ARG A 78 -5.87 -13.84 -4.07
CA ARG A 78 -5.26 -13.44 -5.34
C ARG A 78 -3.81 -13.03 -5.08
N GLN A 79 -3.01 -13.10 -6.14
CA GLN A 79 -1.64 -12.60 -6.15
C GLN A 79 -1.47 -11.58 -7.28
N SER A 80 -0.64 -10.58 -7.06
CA SER A 80 -0.27 -9.63 -8.10
C SER A 80 0.69 -10.23 -9.12
N ALA A 81 0.81 -9.58 -10.28
CA ALA A 81 1.98 -9.72 -11.13
C ALA A 81 3.27 -9.44 -10.34
N LYS A 82 4.37 -10.03 -10.80
CA LYS A 82 5.69 -9.79 -10.22
C LYS A 82 6.17 -8.42 -10.67
N SER A 83 6.01 -7.44 -9.80
CA SER A 83 6.49 -6.07 -10.06
C SER A 83 6.59 -5.22 -8.81
N GLY A 84 6.94 -5.80 -7.68
CA GLY A 84 7.69 -5.04 -6.70
C GLY A 84 9.13 -4.89 -7.13
N ASP A 85 9.50 -4.28 -8.26
CA ASP A 85 10.87 -3.75 -8.33
C ASP A 85 10.89 -2.54 -7.40
N LEU A 86 11.31 -2.77 -6.16
CA LEU A 86 11.33 -1.76 -5.11
C LEU A 86 12.43 -0.71 -5.33
N GLY A 87 13.08 -0.71 -6.49
CA GLY A 87 14.13 0.20 -6.89
C GLY A 87 15.53 -0.29 -6.53
N ASP A 88 16.52 0.40 -7.09
CA ASP A 88 17.92 0.31 -6.71
C ASP A 88 18.51 1.73 -6.64
N PRO A 89 18.79 2.27 -5.44
CA PRO A 89 18.50 1.69 -4.13
C PRO A 89 16.99 1.61 -3.83
N ARG A 90 16.58 0.65 -2.98
CA ARG A 90 15.21 0.54 -2.45
C ARG A 90 15.05 1.21 -1.11
N ALA A 91 13.84 1.70 -0.79
CA ALA A 91 13.53 2.11 0.58
C ALA A 91 13.58 0.90 1.53
N SER A 92 13.98 1.15 2.78
CA SER A 92 14.05 0.12 3.81
C SER A 92 12.68 -0.25 4.39
N LEU A 93 11.70 0.65 4.28
CA LEU A 93 10.37 0.51 4.84
C LEU A 93 9.33 1.13 3.91
N TYR A 94 8.18 0.48 3.77
CA TYR A 94 7.03 0.96 3.03
C TYR A 94 5.81 0.97 3.94
N ARG A 95 5.07 2.07 3.93
CA ARG A 95 3.71 2.12 4.48
C ARG A 95 2.76 1.48 3.47
N VAL A 96 1.90 0.59 3.94
CA VAL A 96 0.88 -0.07 3.14
C VAL A 96 -0.49 0.45 3.55
N ASP A 97 -1.19 1.02 2.59
CA ASP A 97 -2.58 1.46 2.70
C ASP A 97 -3.40 0.80 1.57
N ALA A 98 -4.67 0.54 1.83
CA ALA A 98 -5.56 -0.10 0.86
C ALA A 98 -6.93 0.59 0.83
N CYS A 99 -7.51 0.66 -0.36
CA CYS A 99 -8.89 1.00 -0.64
C CYS A 99 -9.54 -0.24 -1.28
N ILE A 100 -10.58 -0.77 -0.66
CA ILE A 100 -11.30 -1.97 -1.09
C ILE A 100 -12.77 -1.64 -1.31
N GLU A 101 -13.28 -1.99 -2.48
CA GLU A 101 -14.69 -1.90 -2.83
C GLU A 101 -15.39 -3.26 -2.77
N TRP A 102 -16.55 -3.25 -2.13
CA TRP A 102 -17.37 -4.41 -1.90
C TRP A 102 -18.55 -4.50 -2.86
N GLU A 103 -18.94 -5.71 -3.24
CA GLU A 103 -20.16 -5.94 -4.04
C GLU A 103 -21.39 -5.41 -3.29
N SER A 104 -21.45 -5.75 -2.00
CA SER A 104 -22.40 -5.24 -1.02
C SER A 104 -21.64 -4.84 0.24
N ALA A 105 -22.08 -3.78 0.91
CA ALA A 105 -21.49 -3.38 2.19
C ALA A 105 -21.42 -4.60 3.14
N PRO A 106 -20.22 -4.97 3.62
CA PRO A 106 -20.04 -6.07 4.55
C PRO A 106 -20.65 -5.74 5.92
N THR A 107 -20.69 -6.71 6.84
CA THR A 107 -21.12 -6.44 8.22
C THR A 107 -20.08 -5.63 8.96
N ASP A 108 -20.52 -4.87 9.98
CA ASP A 108 -19.57 -4.17 10.85
C ASP A 108 -18.79 -5.18 11.69
N ASN A 109 -17.47 -5.02 11.78
CA ASN A 109 -16.54 -6.07 12.22
C ASN A 109 -16.63 -7.37 11.41
N GLY A 110 -16.94 -7.28 10.10
CA GLY A 110 -17.13 -8.43 9.21
C GLY A 110 -15.90 -9.30 9.00
N GLY A 111 -14.73 -8.88 9.49
CA GLY A 111 -13.47 -9.60 9.37
C GLY A 111 -12.41 -8.71 8.74
N THR A 112 -11.55 -9.29 7.92
CA THR A 112 -10.38 -8.60 7.38
C THR A 112 -10.12 -8.91 5.91
N VAL A 113 -9.42 -7.99 5.26
CA VAL A 113 -8.63 -8.31 4.07
C VAL A 113 -7.18 -8.35 4.51
N ASP A 114 -6.52 -9.50 4.37
CA ASP A 114 -5.16 -9.73 4.85
C ASP A 114 -4.17 -9.62 3.71
N PHE A 115 -3.04 -9.00 3.99
CA PHE A 115 -2.00 -8.72 3.01
C PHE A 115 -0.71 -9.43 3.39
N TYR A 116 -0.12 -10.12 2.41
CA TYR A 116 1.16 -10.79 2.55
C TYR A 116 2.09 -10.41 1.40
N TRP A 117 3.39 -10.48 1.66
CA TRP A 117 4.44 -10.24 0.70
C TRP A 117 5.19 -11.53 0.38
N ALA A 118 5.27 -11.86 -0.90
CA ALA A 118 6.07 -12.96 -1.43
C ALA A 118 7.40 -12.42 -1.99
N GLY A 119 8.36 -12.10 -1.10
CA GLY A 119 9.66 -11.57 -1.50
C GLY A 119 10.48 -12.58 -2.32
N SER A 120 11.10 -12.13 -3.41
CA SER A 120 11.83 -12.97 -4.36
C SER A 120 13.19 -12.37 -4.74
N PRO A 121 14.26 -13.16 -4.82
CA PRO A 121 15.55 -12.70 -5.33
C PRO A 121 15.57 -12.52 -6.85
N SER A 122 14.49 -12.87 -7.56
CA SER A 122 14.42 -12.85 -9.02
C SER A 122 13.27 -11.98 -9.52
N SER A 123 13.51 -11.22 -10.59
CA SER A 123 12.48 -10.46 -11.32
C SER A 123 11.62 -11.35 -12.23
N THR A 124 11.98 -12.61 -12.45
CA THR A 124 11.28 -13.51 -13.36
C THR A 124 10.11 -14.22 -12.68
N ALA A 125 8.91 -14.16 -13.26
CA ALA A 125 7.75 -14.93 -12.80
C ALA A 125 8.06 -16.45 -12.77
N GLY A 126 7.47 -17.16 -11.81
CA GLY A 126 7.71 -18.58 -11.55
C GLY A 126 9.08 -18.92 -10.94
N THR A 127 9.99 -17.95 -10.79
CA THR A 127 11.34 -18.19 -10.29
C THR A 127 11.53 -17.63 -8.88
N GLY A 128 11.88 -18.50 -7.93
CA GLY A 128 12.31 -18.08 -6.58
C GLY A 128 11.22 -17.37 -5.77
N ASN A 129 9.96 -17.75 -5.94
CA ASN A 129 8.84 -17.17 -5.20
C ASN A 129 8.46 -18.09 -4.03
N PRO A 130 8.34 -17.56 -2.81
CA PRO A 130 7.93 -18.36 -1.66
C PRO A 130 6.43 -18.73 -1.73
N GLY A 131 6.04 -19.77 -1.00
CA GLY A 131 4.62 -20.12 -0.84
C GLY A 131 3.91 -20.56 -2.13
N GLY A 132 4.65 -20.88 -3.19
CA GLY A 132 4.07 -21.27 -4.48
C GLY A 132 3.48 -20.11 -5.28
N ALA A 133 3.80 -18.85 -4.93
CA ALA A 133 3.39 -17.71 -5.74
C ALA A 133 3.98 -17.80 -7.16
N SER A 134 3.17 -17.61 -8.19
CA SER A 134 3.64 -17.55 -9.57
C SER A 134 4.27 -16.20 -9.88
N GLY A 135 3.84 -15.12 -9.20
CA GLY A 135 4.21 -13.77 -9.59
C GLY A 135 3.59 -13.35 -10.93
N SER A 136 2.38 -13.84 -11.19
CA SER A 136 1.50 -13.41 -12.27
C SER A 136 0.17 -13.02 -11.64
N ASP A 137 -0.53 -12.01 -12.17
CA ASP A 137 -1.90 -11.71 -11.76
C ASP A 137 -2.79 -12.96 -11.93
N ALA A 138 -3.16 -13.57 -10.81
CA ALA A 138 -3.82 -14.87 -10.79
C ALA A 138 -4.47 -15.17 -9.43
N SER A 139 -5.35 -16.17 -9.43
CA SER A 139 -5.77 -16.81 -8.19
C SER A 139 -4.55 -17.36 -7.43
N PHE A 140 -4.62 -17.30 -6.10
CA PHE A 140 -3.60 -17.83 -5.21
C PHE A 140 -4.19 -18.89 -4.30
N THR A 141 -3.69 -20.11 -4.39
CA THR A 141 -4.07 -21.18 -3.47
C THR A 141 -3.39 -20.94 -2.13
N HIS A 142 -4.14 -20.41 -1.17
CA HIS A 142 -3.63 -20.20 0.18
C HIS A 142 -4.03 -21.35 1.11
N THR A 143 -3.08 -21.74 1.94
CA THR A 143 -3.31 -22.60 3.11
C THR A 143 -2.53 -22.00 4.28
N ILE A 144 -2.81 -22.45 5.51
CA ILE A 144 -2.03 -22.01 6.68
C ILE A 144 -0.52 -22.29 6.46
N GLY A 145 -0.17 -23.46 5.93
CA GLY A 145 1.23 -23.83 5.67
C GLY A 145 1.89 -23.00 4.56
N ILE A 146 1.13 -22.59 3.55
CA ILE A 146 1.62 -21.70 2.49
C ILE A 146 1.81 -20.28 3.01
N ARG A 147 0.82 -19.73 3.75
CA ARG A 147 0.90 -18.37 4.30
C ARG A 147 2.04 -18.21 5.29
N ALA A 148 2.40 -19.26 6.03
CA ALA A 148 3.55 -19.27 6.93
C ALA A 148 4.91 -19.09 6.23
N GLN A 149 4.97 -19.25 4.90
CA GLN A 149 6.17 -19.01 4.10
C GLN A 149 6.24 -17.58 3.53
N LEU A 150 5.18 -16.79 3.73
CA LEU A 150 5.07 -15.42 3.25
C LEU A 150 5.31 -14.45 4.40
N LYS A 151 5.68 -13.21 4.07
CA LYS A 151 5.76 -12.14 5.06
C LYS A 151 4.39 -11.50 5.24
N TYR A 152 3.78 -11.69 6.41
CA TYR A 152 2.55 -10.98 6.75
C TYR A 152 2.83 -9.47 6.89
N VAL A 153 2.02 -8.66 6.22
CA VAL A 153 2.13 -7.18 6.23
C VAL A 153 1.16 -6.59 7.24
N GLY A 154 -0.09 -7.05 7.23
CA GLY A 154 -1.16 -6.53 8.06
C GLY A 154 -2.54 -6.84 7.47
N SER A 155 -3.56 -6.25 8.08
CA SER A 155 -4.96 -6.41 7.67
C SER A 155 -5.65 -5.07 7.56
N LEU A 156 -6.50 -4.93 6.54
CA LEU A 156 -7.54 -3.92 6.54
C LEU A 156 -8.75 -4.46 7.30
N ASN A 157 -9.09 -3.83 8.42
CA ASN A 157 -10.33 -4.14 9.13
C ASN A 157 -11.53 -3.61 8.36
N VAL A 158 -12.55 -4.44 8.25
CA VAL A 158 -13.75 -4.14 7.47
C VAL A 158 -14.86 -3.61 8.36
N ARG A 159 -15.46 -2.50 7.95
CA ARG A 159 -16.68 -1.92 8.54
C ARG A 159 -17.84 -1.96 7.55
N ALA A 160 -19.05 -1.71 8.04
CA ALA A 160 -20.29 -1.67 7.25
C ALA A 160 -20.36 -0.49 6.26
N ASN A 161 -19.52 -0.53 5.22
CA ASN A 161 -19.48 0.43 4.13
C ASN A 161 -19.05 -0.25 2.82
N VAL A 162 -19.56 0.22 1.69
CA VAL A 162 -19.20 -0.29 0.35
C VAL A 162 -17.72 -0.02 0.03
N ILE A 163 -17.18 1.09 0.53
CA ILE A 163 -15.76 1.43 0.40
C ILE A 163 -15.11 1.41 1.78
N ASN A 164 -14.06 0.60 1.92
CA ASN A 164 -13.21 0.54 3.09
C ASN A 164 -11.80 1.01 2.70
N ILE A 165 -11.32 2.07 3.36
CA ILE A 165 -10.02 2.68 3.09
C ILE A 165 -9.27 2.81 4.41
N GLY A 166 -8.00 2.42 4.42
CA GLY A 166 -7.21 2.62 5.62
C GLY A 166 -5.80 2.06 5.55
N PHE A 167 -5.10 2.28 6.65
CA PHE A 167 -3.79 1.72 6.92
C PHE A 167 -3.88 0.21 7.15
N VAL A 168 -2.99 -0.53 6.50
CA VAL A 168 -2.86 -1.98 6.61
C VAL A 168 -1.69 -2.33 7.54
N GLY A 169 -0.52 -1.75 7.29
CA GLY A 169 0.70 -2.15 7.97
C GLY A 169 1.96 -1.54 7.36
N PHE A 170 3.10 -2.11 7.74
CA PHE A 170 4.40 -1.74 7.17
C PHE A 170 5.08 -2.96 6.55
N LEU A 171 5.73 -2.74 5.40
CA LEU A 171 6.56 -3.74 4.75
C LEU A 171 8.03 -3.32 4.82
N GLN A 172 8.85 -4.15 5.48
CA GLN A 172 10.30 -4.13 5.33
C GLN A 172 10.71 -5.26 4.39
N PRO A 173 11.01 -5.00 3.12
CA PRO A 173 11.21 -6.04 2.11
C PRO A 173 12.55 -6.76 2.29
N GLU A 174 12.51 -8.10 2.36
CA GLU A 174 13.71 -8.95 2.39
C GLU A 174 14.47 -8.96 1.05
N HIS A 175 13.75 -8.88 -0.06
CA HIS A 175 14.29 -8.87 -1.42
C HIS A 175 13.87 -7.64 -2.20
N ARG A 176 14.56 -7.39 -3.32
CA ARG A 176 14.22 -6.28 -4.22
C ARG A 176 12.90 -6.54 -4.93
N TYR A 177 12.62 -7.80 -5.29
CA TYR A 177 11.43 -8.21 -6.03
C TYR A 177 10.40 -8.88 -5.12
N GLY A 178 9.15 -8.91 -5.55
CA GLY A 178 8.11 -9.72 -4.93
C GLY A 178 6.73 -9.48 -5.55
N SER A 179 5.75 -10.15 -4.95
CA SER A 179 4.34 -10.05 -5.29
C SER A 179 3.51 -9.85 -4.03
N LEU A 180 2.45 -9.05 -4.16
CA LEU A 180 1.44 -8.89 -3.11
C LEU A 180 0.45 -10.05 -3.19
N ILE A 181 0.15 -10.64 -2.03
CA ILE A 181 -0.93 -11.62 -1.87
C ILE A 181 -2.02 -10.98 -1.04
N VAL A 182 -3.25 -11.04 -1.55
CA VAL A 182 -4.44 -10.50 -0.90
C VAL A 182 -5.35 -11.67 -0.57
N VAL A 183 -5.73 -11.81 0.70
CA VAL A 183 -6.66 -12.84 1.18
C VAL A 183 -7.89 -12.15 1.74
N ASN A 184 -9.05 -12.49 1.21
CA ASN A 184 -10.32 -11.95 1.69
C ASN A 184 -10.88 -12.88 2.80
N ASN A 185 -11.00 -12.35 4.02
CA ASN A 185 -11.59 -13.04 5.18
C ASN A 185 -12.67 -12.14 5.84
N SER A 186 -13.46 -11.44 5.02
CA SER A 186 -14.40 -10.39 5.44
C SER A 186 -15.86 -10.84 5.52
N GLY A 187 -16.15 -12.10 5.16
CA GLY A 187 -17.51 -12.60 5.01
C GLY A 187 -18.27 -12.05 3.79
N GLY A 188 -17.67 -11.16 2.99
CA GLY A 188 -18.26 -10.59 1.77
C GLY A 188 -17.39 -10.82 0.54
N ALA A 189 -17.94 -10.62 -0.66
CA ALA A 189 -17.18 -10.60 -1.90
C ALA A 189 -16.83 -9.16 -2.29
N LEU A 190 -15.62 -8.98 -2.84
CA LEU A 190 -15.26 -7.74 -3.52
C LEU A 190 -16.16 -7.55 -4.76
N ARG A 191 -16.27 -6.31 -5.22
CA ARG A 191 -17.03 -5.95 -6.41
C ARG A 191 -16.67 -6.89 -7.58
N SER A 192 -17.69 -7.39 -8.25
CA SER A 192 -17.57 -8.46 -9.28
C SER A 192 -17.81 -7.96 -10.70
N THR A 193 -18.34 -6.74 -10.83
CA THR A 193 -18.50 -6.10 -12.12
C THR A 193 -17.21 -5.36 -12.45
N ALA A 194 -16.43 -5.90 -13.38
CA ALA A 194 -15.16 -5.34 -13.85
C ALA A 194 -15.29 -3.82 -14.11
N THR A 195 -16.24 -3.35 -14.91
CA THR A 195 -16.42 -1.90 -15.19
C THR A 195 -16.73 -1.01 -13.98
N ALA A 196 -16.88 -1.58 -12.77
CA ALA A 196 -17.18 -0.87 -11.54
C ALA A 196 -16.15 -1.15 -10.43
N MET A 197 -15.01 -1.82 -10.69
CA MET A 197 -13.93 -2.03 -9.70
C MET A 197 -12.87 -0.92 -9.69
N ASP A 198 -13.25 0.25 -10.18
CA ASP A 198 -12.39 1.41 -10.34
C ASP A 198 -12.00 2.07 -9.02
N GLU A 199 -12.55 1.67 -7.88
CA GLU A 199 -12.17 2.20 -6.57
C GLU A 199 -11.07 1.37 -5.87
N THR A 200 -10.87 0.11 -6.24
CA THR A 200 -10.01 -0.81 -5.47
C THR A 200 -8.53 -0.66 -5.84
N HIS A 201 -7.70 -0.31 -4.86
CA HIS A 201 -6.26 -0.17 -5.05
C HIS A 201 -5.48 -0.30 -3.74
N ILE A 202 -4.22 -0.71 -3.83
CA ILE A 202 -3.29 -0.83 -2.70
C ILE A 202 -2.03 -0.06 -3.02
N THR A 203 -1.49 0.68 -2.05
CA THR A 203 -0.27 1.46 -2.23
C THR A 203 0.83 1.01 -1.29
N LEU A 204 2.04 0.87 -1.82
CA LEU A 204 3.27 0.76 -1.04
C LEU A 204 4.02 2.09 -1.17
N THR A 205 3.93 2.91 -0.12
CA THR A 205 4.56 4.24 -0.09
C THR A 205 5.87 4.15 0.68
N PRO A 206 7.02 4.49 0.09
CA PRO A 206 8.29 4.55 0.82
C PRO A 206 8.22 5.43 2.05
N ALA A 207 8.69 4.91 3.18
CA ALA A 207 8.95 5.69 4.38
C ALA A 207 10.44 6.05 4.37
N LEU A 208 10.74 7.31 4.05
CA LEU A 208 12.12 7.81 3.98
C LEU A 208 12.47 8.52 5.28
N TYR A 209 13.68 8.24 5.78
CA TYR A 209 14.30 9.03 6.84
C TYR A 209 15.10 10.13 6.16
N GLU A 210 14.69 11.38 6.36
CA GLU A 210 15.53 12.51 6.03
C GLU A 210 16.47 12.76 7.23
N PRO A 211 17.79 12.65 7.07
CA PRO A 211 18.70 13.09 8.12
C PRO A 211 18.52 14.61 8.29
N GLY A 212 18.22 15.05 9.51
CA GLY A 212 18.13 16.48 9.82
C GLY A 212 19.40 17.20 9.37
N ALA A 213 19.23 18.28 8.61
CA ALA A 213 20.31 19.11 8.07
C ALA A 213 21.17 19.77 9.17
#